data_AF-A0A8T3SNT3-F1
#
_entry.id   AF-A0A8T3SNT3-F1
#
_cell.length_a   1.000
_cell.length_b   1.000
_cell.length_c   1.000
_cell.angle_alpha   90.00
_cell.angle_beta   90.00
_cell.angle_gamma   90.00
#
_symmetry.space_group_name_H-M   'P 1'
#
loop_
_entity.id
_entity.type
_entity.pdbx_description
1 polymer ?
#
loop_
_entity_poly.entity_id
_entity_poly.type
_entity_poly.pdbx_seq_one_letter_code
_entity_poly.pdbx_strand_id
1 'polypeptide(L)'
;MLLVAAILFVIGASQLRDSRQLGVVLVLALGYYCTARIPWRAVRVQWIYLLAVISFFAFFNTLISGGRTGTFTGAETHVLFTLPPFGAEISAEGVSLMLSQVMRYAAVAAIGFPIAYAIAPGDLGVALRRLGVADKIAVMVDLTVRFIPTLAGEFAETIDAQRVRGYDPTARKGGPITRLRRLAPIFVPVTVGSIAGAEDTIDAMDLRGFGVGRRTWLRHLKFDAFDFVLLGLFVLFAIVATFLNVTGRTDHYLLPFLV
;
A
#
# COMPACT_ATOMS: atom_id res chain seq x y z
N MET A 1 6.70 15.06 -0.53
CA MET A 1 8.04 14.47 -0.34
C MET A 1 7.96 13.05 0.17
N LEU A 2 7.29 12.77 1.29
CA LEU A 2 7.14 11.40 1.80
C LEU A 2 6.65 10.39 0.74
N LEU A 3 5.64 10.74 -0.07
CA LEU A 3 5.18 9.88 -1.18
C LEU A 3 6.28 9.60 -2.21
N VAL A 4 7.06 10.62 -2.61
CA VAL A 4 8.17 10.47 -3.57
C VAL A 4 9.28 9.60 -2.97
N ALA A 5 9.63 9.82 -1.70
CA ALA A 5 10.59 9.00 -0.97
C ALA A 5 10.15 7.53 -0.89
N ALA A 6 8.85 7.27 -0.63
CA ALA A 6 8.30 5.92 -0.64
C ALA A 6 8.42 5.25 -2.01
N ILE A 7 8.06 5.97 -3.08
CA ILE A 7 8.13 5.45 -4.45
C ILE A 7 9.59 5.12 -4.81
N LEU A 8 10.53 6.02 -4.52
CA LEU A 8 11.96 5.79 -4.73
C LEU A 8 12.47 4.58 -3.93
N PHE A 9 12.03 4.43 -2.68
CA PHE A 9 12.38 3.28 -1.86
C PHE A 9 11.84 1.98 -2.43
N VAL A 10 10.58 1.93 -2.85
CA VAL A 10 9.96 0.75 -3.46
C VAL A 10 10.70 0.35 -4.73
N ILE A 11 11.01 1.33 -5.60
CA ILE A 11 11.79 1.10 -6.82
C ILE A 11 13.18 0.56 -6.48
N GLY A 12 13.90 1.16 -5.52
CA GLY A 12 15.22 0.70 -5.09
C GLY A 12 15.19 -0.72 -4.50
N ALA A 13 14.28 -0.98 -3.55
CA ALA A 13 14.14 -2.28 -2.90
C ALA A 13 13.72 -3.40 -3.87
N SER A 14 12.95 -3.07 -4.91
CA SER A 14 12.54 -4.04 -5.95
C SER A 14 13.70 -4.52 -6.82
N GLN A 15 14.75 -3.71 -6.98
CA GLN A 15 15.93 -4.05 -7.79
C GLN A 15 16.92 -4.96 -7.06
N LEU A 16 16.91 -4.94 -5.72
CA LEU A 16 17.83 -5.72 -4.89
C LEU A 16 17.33 -7.16 -4.74
N ARG A 17 18.10 -8.14 -5.24
CA ARG A 17 17.79 -9.58 -5.09
C ARG A 17 18.72 -10.32 -4.12
N ASP A 18 19.84 -9.73 -3.74
CA ASP A 18 20.76 -10.29 -2.75
C ASP A 18 20.17 -10.19 -1.32
N SER A 19 20.14 -11.32 -0.61
CA SER A 19 19.62 -11.44 0.77
C SER A 19 20.37 -10.57 1.77
N ARG A 20 21.69 -10.39 1.60
CA ARG A 20 22.53 -9.57 2.48
C ARG A 20 22.20 -8.10 2.36
N GLN A 21 22.08 -7.63 1.11
CA GLN A 21 21.73 -6.26 0.79
C GLN A 21 20.32 -5.95 1.34
N LEU A 22 19.37 -6.87 1.15
CA LEU A 22 18.03 -6.76 1.71
C LEU A 22 18.00 -6.75 3.24
N GLY A 23 18.94 -7.43 3.91
CA GLY A 23 19.13 -7.33 5.36
C GLY A 23 19.49 -5.93 5.82
N VAL A 24 20.45 -5.28 5.17
CA VAL A 24 20.81 -3.90 5.47
C VAL A 24 19.63 -2.96 5.21
N VAL A 25 18.91 -3.14 4.09
CA VAL A 25 17.72 -2.35 3.77
C VAL A 25 16.61 -2.53 4.80
N LEU A 26 16.37 -3.75 5.27
CA LEU A 26 15.38 -4.03 6.30
C LEU A 26 15.73 -3.35 7.62
N VAL A 27 17.00 -3.39 8.05
CA VAL A 27 17.45 -2.72 9.27
C VAL A 27 17.27 -1.21 9.17
N LEU A 28 17.64 -0.59 8.04
CA LEU A 28 17.44 0.84 7.81
C LEU A 28 15.96 1.21 7.81
N ALA A 29 15.11 0.41 7.14
CA ALA A 29 13.67 0.64 7.08
C ALA A 29 13.01 0.49 8.46
N LEU A 30 13.43 -0.50 9.25
CA LEU A 30 12.98 -0.66 10.64
C LEU A 30 13.49 0.47 11.54
N GLY A 31 14.70 0.97 11.32
CA GLY A 31 15.23 2.16 11.99
C GLY A 31 14.33 3.38 11.75
N TYR A 32 13.99 3.66 10.49
CA TYR A 32 13.03 4.71 10.15
C TYR A 32 11.66 4.46 10.79
N TYR A 33 11.14 3.24 10.72
CA TYR A 33 9.87 2.87 11.35
C TYR A 33 9.86 3.13 12.86
N CYS A 34 10.96 2.86 13.56
CA CYS A 34 11.11 3.16 14.99
C CYS A 34 11.08 4.67 15.26
N THR A 35 11.64 5.52 14.38
CA THR A 35 11.57 6.98 14.54
C THR A 35 10.14 7.52 14.42
N ALA A 36 9.26 6.82 13.69
CA ALA A 36 7.86 7.20 13.56
C ALA A 36 7.04 6.99 14.86
N ARG A 37 7.61 6.33 15.89
CA ARG A 37 7.01 6.13 17.22
C ARG A 37 5.55 5.63 17.19
N ILE A 38 5.24 4.78 16.22
CA ILE A 38 3.88 4.25 16.05
C ILE A 38 3.64 3.20 17.15
N PRO A 39 2.54 3.32 17.94
CA PRO A 39 2.28 2.35 19.00
C PRO A 39 2.05 0.95 18.40
N TRP A 40 2.81 -0.05 18.85
CA TRP A 40 2.73 -1.43 18.35
C TRP A 40 1.31 -2.00 18.34
N ARG A 41 0.47 -1.60 19.30
CA ARG A 41 -0.94 -2.02 19.40
C ARG A 41 -1.78 -1.63 18.17
N ALA A 42 -1.46 -0.51 17.52
CA ALA A 42 -2.20 0.00 16.35
C ALA A 42 -1.84 -0.73 15.05
N VAL A 43 -0.66 -1.36 15.00
CA VAL A 43 -0.03 -1.89 13.77
C VAL A 43 0.25 -3.40 13.83
N ARG A 44 0.17 -4.03 15.01
CA ARG A 44 0.46 -5.46 15.20
C ARG A 44 -0.39 -6.36 14.31
N VAL A 45 -1.68 -6.04 14.12
CA VAL A 45 -2.58 -6.87 13.31
C VAL A 45 -2.20 -6.77 11.84
N GLN A 46 -1.89 -5.56 11.37
CA GLN A 46 -1.43 -5.32 10.00
C GLN A 46 -0.11 -6.03 9.73
N TRP A 47 0.87 -5.97 10.64
CA TRP A 47 2.14 -6.68 10.52
C TRP A 47 1.98 -8.20 10.52
N ILE A 48 1.19 -8.76 11.44
CA ILE A 48 0.95 -10.20 11.51
C ILE A 48 0.29 -10.69 10.22
N TYR A 49 -0.75 -10.00 9.76
CA TYR A 49 -1.44 -10.35 8.53
C TYR A 49 -0.52 -10.25 7.31
N LEU A 50 0.24 -9.14 7.20
CA LEU A 50 1.16 -8.91 6.09
C LEU A 50 2.27 -9.97 6.03
N LEU A 51 2.93 -10.24 7.16
CA LEU A 51 4.00 -11.25 7.22
C LEU A 51 3.46 -12.66 6.98
N ALA A 52 2.26 -12.98 7.48
CA ALA A 52 1.61 -14.27 7.22
C ALA A 52 1.31 -14.45 5.73
N VAL A 53 0.73 -13.43 5.09
CA VAL A 53 0.39 -13.47 3.65
C VAL A 53 1.65 -13.55 2.79
N ILE A 54 2.66 -12.73 3.07
CA ILE A 54 3.92 -12.75 2.31
C ILE A 54 4.65 -14.09 2.50
N SER A 55 4.71 -14.60 3.73
CA SER A 55 5.34 -15.91 3.99
C SER A 55 4.59 -17.03 3.29
N PHE A 56 3.27 -16.99 3.24
CA PHE A 56 2.45 -17.95 2.50
C PHE A 56 2.77 -17.88 1.00
N PHE A 57 2.75 -16.69 0.40
CA PHE A 57 3.07 -16.52 -1.03
C PHE A 57 4.52 -16.91 -1.35
N ALA A 58 5.48 -16.57 -0.49
CA ALA A 58 6.89 -16.92 -0.68
C ALA A 58 7.13 -18.44 -0.56
N PHE A 59 6.43 -19.11 0.35
CA PHE A 59 6.43 -20.56 0.46
C PHE A 59 5.86 -21.22 -0.80
N PHE A 60 4.69 -20.79 -1.27
CA PHE A 60 4.09 -21.31 -2.50
C PHE A 60 4.94 -21.01 -3.74
N ASN A 61 5.54 -19.81 -3.81
CA ASN A 61 6.46 -19.47 -4.89
C ASN A 61 7.67 -20.40 -4.91
N THR A 62 8.20 -20.76 -3.75
CA THR A 62 9.31 -21.71 -3.61
C THR A 62 8.89 -23.13 -4.01
N LEU A 63 7.68 -23.56 -3.61
CA LEU A 63 7.12 -24.88 -3.96
C LEU A 63 6.92 -25.03 -5.48
N ILE A 64 6.38 -24.01 -6.14
CA ILE A 64 6.10 -24.01 -7.59
C ILE A 64 7.41 -23.88 -8.38
N SER A 65 8.31 -23.01 -7.93
CA SER A 65 9.55 -22.73 -8.66
C SER A 65 10.65 -23.77 -8.40
N GLY A 66 10.54 -24.58 -7.34
CA GLY A 66 11.52 -25.62 -6.97
C GLY A 66 12.95 -25.10 -6.81
N GLY A 67 13.15 -23.81 -6.51
CA GLY A 67 14.47 -23.16 -6.52
C GLY A 67 15.07 -22.92 -7.92
N ARG A 68 14.46 -23.43 -9.00
CA ARG A 68 14.91 -23.33 -10.41
C ARG A 68 14.61 -21.98 -11.06
N THR A 69 14.75 -20.88 -10.32
CA THR A 69 14.72 -19.56 -10.96
C THR A 69 15.97 -19.42 -11.83
N GLY A 70 15.82 -18.93 -13.07
CA GLY A 70 16.84 -18.95 -14.13
C GLY A 70 18.18 -18.25 -13.86
N THR A 71 18.45 -17.83 -12.62
CA THR A 71 19.74 -17.35 -12.13
C THR A 71 20.66 -18.46 -11.59
N PHE A 72 20.14 -19.67 -11.31
CA PHE A 72 20.91 -20.80 -10.75
C PHE A 72 21.11 -21.94 -11.75
N THR A 73 21.51 -21.63 -12.98
CA THR A 73 21.61 -22.61 -14.09
C THR A 73 22.95 -23.34 -14.20
N GLY A 74 23.86 -23.22 -13.23
CA GLY A 74 25.24 -23.72 -13.41
C GLY A 74 25.96 -24.38 -12.23
N ALA A 75 25.38 -24.45 -11.03
CA ALA A 75 26.00 -25.13 -9.89
C ALA A 75 24.99 -26.08 -9.27
N GLU A 76 25.47 -27.25 -8.82
CA GLU A 76 24.65 -28.34 -8.29
C GLU A 76 23.60 -27.82 -7.30
N THR A 77 22.32 -27.97 -7.63
CA THR A 77 21.23 -27.58 -6.75
C THR A 77 21.26 -28.48 -5.52
N HIS A 78 21.58 -27.90 -4.36
CA HIS A 78 21.58 -28.63 -3.09
C HIS A 78 20.13 -28.83 -2.64
N VAL A 79 19.54 -29.95 -3.08
CA VAL A 79 18.20 -30.37 -2.69
C VAL A 79 18.25 -30.85 -1.23
N LEU A 80 17.70 -30.06 -0.30
CA LEU A 80 17.67 -30.43 1.12
C LEU A 80 16.59 -31.47 1.43
N PHE A 81 15.42 -31.37 0.80
CA PHE A 81 14.31 -32.27 1.06
C PHE A 81 13.36 -32.36 -0.14
N THR A 82 13.00 -33.59 -0.53
CA THR A 82 11.95 -33.85 -1.52
C THR A 82 10.65 -34.13 -0.79
N LEU A 83 9.60 -33.34 -1.03
CA LEU A 83 8.28 -33.60 -0.44
C LEU A 83 7.55 -34.64 -1.31
N PRO A 84 7.34 -35.89 -0.84
CA PRO A 84 6.78 -36.97 -1.66
C PRO A 84 5.37 -36.74 -2.24
N PRO A 85 4.43 -36.00 -1.59
CA PRO A 85 3.09 -35.86 -2.15
C PRO A 85 2.98 -34.85 -3.30
N PHE A 86 3.99 -33.99 -3.53
CA PHE A 86 3.93 -32.93 -4.55
C PHE A 86 5.08 -32.94 -5.57
N GLY A 87 6.05 -33.86 -5.43
CA GLY A 87 7.24 -33.90 -6.30
C GLY A 87 8.08 -32.61 -6.25
N ALA A 88 7.85 -31.77 -5.23
CA ALA A 88 8.52 -30.49 -5.07
C ALA A 88 9.82 -30.67 -4.29
N GLU A 89 10.93 -30.31 -4.93
CA GLU A 89 12.25 -30.27 -4.34
C GLU A 89 12.43 -28.93 -3.63
N ILE A 90 12.52 -28.94 -2.30
CA ILE A 90 12.88 -27.74 -1.53
C ILE A 90 14.41 -27.65 -1.56
N SER A 91 14.91 -26.76 -2.42
CA SER A 91 16.33 -26.50 -2.59
C SER A 91 16.82 -25.40 -1.64
N ALA A 92 18.12 -25.41 -1.31
CA ALA A 92 18.79 -24.35 -0.54
C ALA A 92 18.54 -22.96 -1.15
N GLU A 93 18.58 -22.90 -2.48
CA GLU A 93 18.26 -21.77 -3.34
C GLU A 93 16.83 -21.28 -3.04
N GLY A 94 15.87 -22.20 -2.97
CA GLY A 94 14.47 -21.91 -2.68
C GLY A 94 14.26 -21.23 -1.33
N VAL A 95 14.95 -21.70 -0.29
CA VAL A 95 14.90 -21.09 1.04
C VAL A 95 15.50 -19.69 1.04
N SER A 96 16.62 -19.49 0.34
CA SER A 96 17.25 -18.17 0.21
C SER A 96 16.36 -17.17 -0.55
N LEU A 97 15.63 -17.65 -1.57
CA LEU A 97 14.64 -16.89 -2.32
C LEU A 97 13.45 -16.49 -1.44
N MET A 98 12.91 -17.44 -0.68
CA MET A 98 11.82 -17.19 0.27
C MET A 98 12.21 -16.12 1.29
N LEU A 99 13.39 -16.26 1.90
CA LEU A 99 13.89 -15.29 2.88
C LEU A 99 14.04 -13.89 2.26
N SER A 100 14.65 -13.81 1.07
CA SER A 100 14.86 -12.53 0.36
C SER A 100 13.52 -11.85 0.03
N GLN A 101 12.51 -12.61 -0.41
CA GLN A 101 11.17 -12.08 -0.66
C GLN A 101 10.52 -11.53 0.61
N VAL A 102 10.54 -12.30 1.70
CA VAL A 102 9.99 -11.87 3.00
C VAL A 102 10.67 -10.58 3.47
N MET A 103 12.00 -10.53 3.42
CA MET A 103 12.77 -9.34 3.84
C MET A 103 12.47 -8.12 2.98
N ARG A 104 12.37 -8.27 1.65
CA ARG A 104 12.05 -7.16 0.74
C ARG A 104 10.68 -6.57 1.04
N TYR A 105 9.65 -7.41 1.11
CA TYR A 105 8.30 -6.93 1.35
C TYR A 105 8.11 -6.39 2.78
N ALA A 106 8.80 -6.96 3.77
CA ALA A 106 8.84 -6.41 5.13
C ALA A 106 9.50 -5.03 5.17
N ALA A 107 10.60 -4.81 4.45
CA ALA A 107 11.26 -3.51 4.38
C ALA A 107 10.36 -2.45 3.71
N VAL A 108 9.67 -2.81 2.63
CA VAL A 108 8.69 -1.94 1.97
C VAL A 108 7.52 -1.60 2.90
N ALA A 109 7.00 -2.58 3.63
CA ALA A 109 5.94 -2.36 4.61
C ALA A 109 6.38 -1.43 5.75
N ALA A 110 7.63 -1.56 6.22
CA ALA A 110 8.19 -0.72 7.29
C ALA A 110 8.22 0.78 6.92
N ILE A 111 8.41 1.12 5.65
CA ILE A 111 8.33 2.51 5.18
C ILE A 111 6.89 2.91 4.82
N GLY A 112 6.11 1.98 4.27
CA GLY A 112 4.73 2.25 3.85
C GLY A 112 3.79 2.60 5.02
N PHE A 113 3.89 1.89 6.14
CA PHE A 113 2.99 2.08 7.28
C PHE A 113 3.07 3.49 7.90
N PRO A 114 4.25 4.05 8.25
CA PRO A 114 4.33 5.42 8.74
C PRO A 114 3.69 6.45 7.81
N ILE A 115 3.83 6.28 6.50
CA ILE A 115 3.29 7.22 5.51
C ILE A 115 1.76 7.22 5.51
N ALA A 116 1.15 6.04 5.62
CA ALA A 116 -0.31 5.91 5.71
C ALA A 116 -0.88 6.60 6.96
N TYR A 117 -0.11 6.65 8.05
CA TYR A 117 -0.49 7.37 9.27
C TYR A 117 -0.14 8.87 9.25
N ALA A 118 0.88 9.27 8.48
CA ALA A 118 1.35 10.65 8.43
C ALA A 118 0.53 11.55 7.50
N ILE A 119 -0.13 11.00 6.48
CA ILE A 119 -0.91 11.76 5.51
C ILE A 119 -2.38 11.75 5.91
N ALA A 120 -2.92 12.91 6.30
CA ALA A 120 -4.36 13.03 6.49
C ALA A 120 -5.09 12.91 5.14
N PRO A 121 -6.20 12.17 5.05
CA PRO A 121 -6.90 11.96 3.77
C PRO A 121 -7.29 13.25 3.04
N GLY A 122 -7.68 14.30 3.77
CA GLY A 122 -8.04 15.61 3.20
C GLY A 122 -6.87 16.36 2.53
N ASP A 123 -5.64 15.87 2.68
CA ASP A 123 -4.46 16.50 2.09
C ASP A 123 -3.99 15.84 0.81
N LEU A 124 -4.67 14.76 0.41
CA LEU A 124 -4.31 14.00 -0.79
C LEU A 124 -4.40 14.86 -2.05
N GLY A 125 -5.43 15.71 -2.15
CA GLY A 125 -5.59 16.64 -3.29
C GLY A 125 -4.42 17.62 -3.41
N VAL A 126 -3.99 18.20 -2.28
CA VAL A 126 -2.82 19.10 -2.24
C VAL A 126 -1.53 18.36 -2.61
N ALA A 127 -1.38 17.12 -2.12
CA ALA A 127 -0.23 16.28 -2.45
C ALA A 127 -0.18 15.94 -3.94
N LEU A 128 -1.30 15.56 -4.56
CA LEU A 128 -1.40 15.28 -5.99
C LEU A 128 -1.10 16.52 -6.84
N ARG A 129 -1.62 17.69 -6.46
CA ARG A 129 -1.29 18.95 -7.14
C ARG A 129 0.22 19.19 -7.14
N ARG A 130 0.90 18.97 -6.02
CA ARG A 130 2.36 19.13 -5.93
C ARG A 130 3.14 18.11 -6.74
N LEU A 131 2.55 16.95 -7.05
CA LEU A 131 3.12 15.97 -7.97
C LEU A 131 2.91 16.35 -9.45
N GLY A 132 2.27 17.48 -9.75
CA GLY A 132 2.03 17.95 -11.12
C GLY A 132 0.66 17.56 -11.68
N VAL A 133 -0.22 16.95 -10.88
CA VAL A 133 -1.59 16.64 -11.30
C VAL A 133 -2.39 17.93 -11.54
N ALA A 134 -3.26 17.91 -12.55
CA ALA A 134 -4.11 19.05 -12.89
C ALA A 134 -5.00 19.48 -11.71
N ASP A 135 -5.22 20.79 -11.55
CA ASP A 135 -6.03 21.34 -10.44
C ASP A 135 -7.43 20.72 -10.37
N LYS A 136 -8.04 20.44 -11.53
CA LYS A 136 -9.37 19.81 -11.61
C LYS A 136 -9.41 18.45 -10.93
N ILE A 137 -8.41 17.60 -11.19
CA ILE A 137 -8.32 16.26 -10.60
C ILE A 137 -7.99 16.37 -9.10
N ALA A 138 -7.05 17.25 -8.74
CA ALA A 138 -6.68 17.47 -7.35
C ALA A 138 -7.87 17.95 -6.49
N VAL A 139 -8.72 18.83 -7.02
CA VAL A 139 -9.95 19.27 -6.35
C VAL A 139 -10.98 18.15 -6.29
N MET A 140 -11.16 17.38 -7.36
CA MET A 140 -12.09 16.26 -7.38
C MET A 140 -11.76 15.28 -6.25
N VAL A 141 -10.49 14.93 -6.08
CA VAL A 141 -10.04 14.05 -5.00
C VAL A 141 -10.30 14.64 -3.61
N ASP A 142 -9.96 15.92 -3.38
CA ASP A 142 -10.21 16.58 -2.08
C ASP A 142 -11.71 16.59 -1.73
N LEU A 143 -12.54 16.92 -2.73
CA LEU A 143 -13.99 16.93 -2.59
C LEU A 143 -14.55 15.53 -2.32
N THR A 144 -14.10 14.51 -3.06
CA THR A 144 -14.51 13.12 -2.84
C THR A 144 -14.17 12.66 -1.42
N VAL A 145 -12.94 12.90 -0.95
CA VAL A 145 -12.55 12.48 0.40
C VAL A 145 -13.40 13.17 1.47
N ARG A 146 -13.76 14.44 1.26
CA ARG A 146 -14.66 15.19 2.16
C ARG A 146 -16.09 14.67 2.15
N PHE A 147 -16.58 14.14 1.03
CA PHE A 147 -17.93 13.61 0.92
C PHE A 147 -18.09 12.20 1.49
N ILE A 148 -17.02 11.41 1.62
CA ILE A 148 -17.09 10.05 2.18
C ILE A 148 -17.77 10.02 3.57
N PRO A 149 -17.41 10.87 4.55
CA PRO A 149 -18.10 10.91 5.85
C PRO A 149 -19.57 11.30 5.76
N THR A 150 -19.92 12.27 4.92
CA THR A 150 -21.31 12.72 4.72
C THR A 150 -22.16 11.60 4.13
N LEU A 151 -21.67 10.96 3.06
CA LEU A 151 -22.33 9.81 2.44
C LEU A 151 -22.50 8.66 3.42
N ALA A 152 -21.50 8.37 4.25
CA ALA A 152 -21.60 7.34 5.29
C ALA A 152 -22.71 7.66 6.31
N GLY A 153 -22.89 8.95 6.65
CA GLY A 153 -24.00 9.44 7.48
C GLY A 153 -25.36 9.24 6.83
N GLU A 154 -25.52 9.66 5.56
CA GLU A 154 -26.75 9.49 4.78
C GLU A 154 -27.12 8.00 4.61
N PHE A 155 -26.12 7.14 4.39
CA PHE A 155 -26.32 5.69 4.37
C PHE A 155 -26.86 5.17 5.71
N ALA A 156 -26.30 5.61 6.84
CA ALA A 156 -26.75 5.21 8.17
C ALA A 156 -28.17 5.70 8.47
N GLU A 157 -28.48 6.96 8.17
CA GLU A 157 -29.80 7.54 8.35
C GLU A 157 -30.86 6.81 7.50
N THR A 158 -30.51 6.49 6.24
CA THR A 158 -31.40 5.72 5.36
C THR A 158 -31.65 4.32 5.90
N ILE A 159 -30.63 3.65 6.43
CA ILE A 159 -30.80 2.34 7.09
C ILE A 159 -31.80 2.44 8.24
N ASP A 160 -31.66 3.44 9.10
CA ASP A 160 -32.54 3.61 10.26
C ASP A 160 -33.96 4.00 9.84
N ALA A 161 -34.13 4.83 8.81
CA ALA A 161 -35.44 5.14 8.24
C ALA A 161 -36.13 3.89 7.67
N GLN A 162 -35.39 3.00 7.00
CA GLN A 162 -35.94 1.73 6.50
C GLN A 162 -36.30 0.77 7.64
N ARG A 163 -35.53 0.75 8.73
CA ARG A 163 -35.87 -0.03 9.93
C ARG A 163 -37.18 0.41 10.56
N VAL A 164 -37.44 1.71 10.63
CA VAL A 164 -38.73 2.25 11.10
C VAL A 164 -39.89 1.81 10.22
N ARG A 165 -39.65 1.65 8.90
CA ARG A 165 -40.64 1.12 7.94
C ARG A 165 -40.81 -0.41 8.02
N GLY A 166 -40.23 -1.07 9.01
CA GLY A 166 -40.30 -2.52 9.21
C GLY A 166 -39.36 -3.32 8.31
N TYR A 167 -38.46 -2.66 7.57
CA TYR A 167 -37.47 -3.31 6.74
C TYR A 167 -36.14 -3.44 7.49
N ASP A 168 -35.67 -4.66 7.75
CA ASP A 168 -34.36 -4.89 8.37
C ASP A 168 -33.30 -5.28 7.32
N PRO A 169 -32.54 -4.31 6.78
CA PRO A 169 -31.46 -4.59 5.83
C PRO A 169 -30.27 -5.32 6.47
N THR A 170 -30.15 -5.25 7.80
CA THR A 170 -29.04 -5.84 8.57
C THR A 170 -29.31 -7.25 9.09
N ALA A 171 -30.50 -7.79 8.81
CA ALA A 171 -30.87 -9.13 9.19
C ALA A 171 -29.86 -10.16 8.65
N ARG A 172 -29.21 -10.92 9.56
CA ARG A 172 -28.26 -11.98 9.19
C ARG A 172 -28.92 -13.24 8.61
N LYS A 173 -30.25 -13.30 8.55
CA LYS A 173 -31.01 -14.43 7.99
C LYS A 173 -30.84 -14.51 6.47
N GLY A 174 -30.55 -15.71 5.95
CA GLY A 174 -30.41 -15.96 4.50
C GLY A 174 -28.96 -15.94 4.00
N GLY A 175 -28.77 -16.41 2.76
CA GLY A 175 -27.47 -16.50 2.09
C GLY A 175 -26.89 -15.13 1.67
N PRO A 176 -25.63 -15.10 1.18
CA PRO A 176 -24.93 -13.86 0.81
C PRO A 176 -25.68 -13.06 -0.26
N ILE A 177 -26.26 -13.73 -1.27
CA ILE A 177 -27.04 -13.09 -2.33
C ILE A 177 -28.29 -12.42 -1.77
N THR A 178 -29.00 -13.07 -0.84
CA THR A 178 -30.18 -12.50 -0.18
C THR A 178 -29.82 -11.25 0.61
N ARG A 179 -28.68 -11.26 1.32
CA ARG A 179 -28.19 -10.08 2.04
C ARG A 179 -27.84 -8.93 1.10
N LEU A 180 -27.21 -9.21 -0.04
CA LEU A 180 -26.90 -8.19 -1.03
C LEU A 180 -28.17 -7.56 -1.62
N ARG A 181 -29.16 -8.39 -2.00
CA ARG A 181 -30.45 -7.90 -2.49
C ARG A 181 -31.18 -7.04 -1.46
N ARG A 182 -30.94 -7.25 -0.16
CA ARG A 182 -31.53 -6.42 0.89
C ARG A 182 -30.94 -5.01 1.00
N LEU A 183 -29.82 -4.74 0.36
CA LEU A 183 -29.26 -3.40 0.32
C LEU A 183 -29.87 -2.55 -0.80
N ALA A 184 -30.51 -3.17 -1.80
CA ALA A 184 -31.06 -2.47 -2.96
C ALA A 184 -32.03 -1.32 -2.59
N PRO A 185 -32.95 -1.45 -1.61
CA PRO A 185 -33.84 -0.35 -1.22
C PRO A 185 -33.16 0.84 -0.54
N ILE A 186 -31.92 0.66 -0.05
CA ILE A 186 -31.11 1.74 0.54
C ILE A 186 -30.32 2.47 -0.54
N PHE A 187 -29.85 1.75 -1.55
CA PHE A 187 -29.03 2.34 -2.62
C PHE A 187 -29.75 3.45 -3.37
N VAL A 188 -31.02 3.24 -3.75
CA VAL A 188 -31.76 4.22 -4.55
C VAL A 188 -31.91 5.57 -3.81
N PRO A 189 -32.45 5.63 -2.57
CA PRO A 189 -32.54 6.88 -1.82
C PRO A 189 -31.21 7.60 -1.65
N VAL A 190 -30.14 6.87 -1.27
CA VAL A 190 -28.83 7.49 -1.05
C VAL A 190 -28.22 7.99 -2.35
N THR A 191 -28.43 7.28 -3.46
CA THR A 191 -27.94 7.73 -4.78
C THR A 191 -28.65 9.01 -5.22
N VAL A 192 -29.97 9.10 -5.04
CA VAL A 192 -30.72 10.32 -5.37
C VAL A 192 -30.31 11.48 -4.46
N GLY A 193 -30.18 11.25 -3.15
CA GLY A 193 -29.73 12.26 -2.20
C GLY A 193 -28.33 12.79 -2.50
N SER A 194 -27.39 11.90 -2.82
CA SER A 194 -26.02 12.28 -3.18
C SER A 194 -25.91 13.04 -4.51
N ILE A 195 -26.78 12.76 -5.50
CA ILE A 195 -26.86 13.57 -6.73
C ILE A 195 -27.35 14.97 -6.40
N ALA A 196 -28.44 15.11 -5.64
CA ALA A 196 -28.97 16.41 -5.25
C ALA A 196 -27.95 17.23 -4.43
N GLY A 197 -27.27 16.60 -3.45
CA GLY A 197 -26.21 17.28 -2.68
C GLY A 197 -24.98 17.66 -3.52
N ALA A 198 -24.71 16.91 -4.60
CA ALA A 198 -23.68 17.29 -5.56
C ALA A 198 -24.08 18.51 -6.38
N GLU A 199 -25.35 18.59 -6.84
CA GLU A 199 -25.90 19.77 -7.51
C GLU A 199 -25.82 21.01 -6.62
N ASP A 200 -26.27 20.92 -5.35
CA ASP A 200 -26.16 22.00 -4.37
C ASP A 200 -24.71 22.47 -4.19
N THR A 201 -23.76 21.54 -4.19
CA THR A 201 -22.34 21.87 -4.07
C THR A 201 -21.81 22.57 -5.33
N ILE A 202 -22.22 22.12 -6.51
CA ILE A 202 -21.83 22.71 -7.79
C ILE A 202 -22.37 24.13 -7.89
N ASP A 203 -23.66 24.35 -7.58
CA ASP A 203 -24.27 25.67 -7.58
C ASP A 203 -23.57 26.61 -6.60
N ALA A 204 -23.24 26.13 -5.39
CA ALA A 204 -22.47 26.91 -4.43
C ALA A 204 -21.04 27.22 -4.90
N MET A 205 -20.43 26.33 -5.69
CA MET A 205 -19.12 26.56 -6.31
C MET A 205 -19.19 27.61 -7.41
N ASP A 206 -20.22 27.57 -8.26
CA ASP A 206 -20.45 28.52 -9.35
C ASP A 206 -20.75 29.92 -8.80
N LEU A 207 -21.59 30.03 -7.76
CA LEU A 207 -21.88 31.29 -7.06
C LEU A 207 -20.62 31.93 -6.44
N ARG A 208 -19.62 31.11 -6.07
CA ARG A 208 -18.32 31.58 -5.55
C ARG A 208 -17.29 31.85 -6.64
N GLY A 209 -17.66 31.74 -7.91
CA GLY A 209 -16.77 31.96 -9.05
C GLY A 209 -15.68 30.88 -9.17
N PHE A 210 -15.96 29.65 -8.73
CA PHE A 210 -15.02 28.55 -8.88
C PHE A 210 -14.72 28.30 -10.37
N GLY A 211 -13.44 28.23 -10.75
CA GLY A 211 -13.03 27.95 -12.13
C GLY A 211 -12.90 29.17 -13.06
N VAL A 212 -13.28 30.37 -12.61
CA VAL A 212 -13.19 31.61 -13.41
C VAL A 212 -11.73 32.11 -13.60
N GLY A 213 -10.78 31.60 -12.80
CA GLY A 213 -9.37 32.00 -12.89
C GLY A 213 -8.39 30.93 -12.38
N ARG A 214 -7.10 31.29 -12.34
CA ARG A 214 -6.05 30.40 -11.82
C ARG A 214 -6.26 30.14 -10.34
N ARG A 215 -6.48 28.88 -9.99
CA ARG A 215 -6.71 28.45 -8.61
C ARG A 215 -5.47 28.68 -7.74
N THR A 216 -5.69 29.24 -6.56
CA THR A 216 -4.72 29.29 -5.46
C THR A 216 -5.09 28.27 -4.40
N TRP A 217 -4.09 27.73 -3.70
CA TRP A 217 -4.26 26.70 -2.68
C TRP A 217 -3.95 27.30 -1.32
N LEU A 218 -4.92 27.27 -0.39
CA LEU A 218 -4.76 27.86 0.94
C LEU A 218 -3.68 27.15 1.76
N ARG A 219 -3.59 25.82 1.65
CA ARG A 219 -2.64 25.03 2.41
C ARG A 219 -1.31 24.92 1.68
N HIS A 220 -0.32 25.67 2.16
CA HIS A 220 1.05 25.57 1.70
C HIS A 220 1.85 24.62 2.59
N LEU A 221 2.20 23.43 2.09
CA LEU A 221 3.19 22.58 2.76
C LEU A 221 4.56 23.28 2.67
N LYS A 222 5.08 23.78 3.78
CA LYS A 222 6.45 24.30 3.83
C LYS A 222 7.39 23.10 4.04
N PHE A 223 8.45 23.04 3.26
CA PHE A 223 9.50 22.04 3.45
C PHE A 223 10.44 22.53 4.54
N ASP A 224 10.72 21.65 5.48
CA ASP A 224 11.77 21.91 6.46
C ASP A 224 13.13 21.42 5.94
N ALA A 225 14.22 21.91 6.50
CA ALA A 225 15.57 21.48 6.13
C ALA A 225 15.76 19.96 6.30
N PHE A 226 15.10 19.38 7.31
CA PHE A 226 15.10 17.94 7.55
C PHE A 226 14.45 17.14 6.41
N ASP A 227 13.42 17.70 5.75
CA ASP A 227 12.75 17.04 4.63
C ASP A 227 13.68 16.87 3.42
N PHE A 228 14.55 17.85 3.19
CA PHE A 228 15.55 17.78 2.12
C PHE A 228 16.64 16.74 2.40
N VAL A 229 17.11 16.66 3.66
CA VAL A 229 18.07 15.63 4.07
C VAL A 229 17.49 14.24 3.89
N LEU A 230 16.25 14.02 4.35
CA LEU A 230 15.57 12.74 4.21
C LEU A 230 15.38 12.36 2.73
N LEU A 231 14.94 13.31 1.90
CA LEU A 231 14.79 13.07 0.46
C LEU A 231 16.13 12.71 -0.20
N GLY A 232 17.21 13.41 0.14
CA GLY A 232 18.56 13.11 -0.34
C GLY A 232 19.00 11.69 0.00
N LEU A 233 18.70 11.22 1.22
CA LEU A 233 19.00 9.86 1.64
C LEU A 233 18.24 8.80 0.82
N PHE A 234 16.94 9.02 0.54
CA PHE A 234 16.16 8.12 -0.29
C PHE A 234 16.59 8.10 -1.77
N VAL A 235 16.98 9.26 -2.31
CA VAL A 235 17.54 9.35 -3.66
C VAL A 235 18.88 8.62 -3.73
N LEU A 236 19.77 8.84 -2.75
CA LEU A 236 21.05 8.14 -2.66
C LEU A 236 20.85 6.62 -2.57
N PHE A 237 19.91 6.16 -1.75
CA PHE A 237 19.54 4.75 -1.67
C PHE A 237 19.11 4.18 -3.02
N ALA A 238 18.23 4.87 -3.74
CA ALA A 238 17.76 4.44 -5.05
C ALA A 238 18.91 4.36 -6.07
N ILE A 239 19.81 5.35 -6.10
CA ILE A 239 20.98 5.35 -6.99
C ILE A 239 21.92 4.19 -6.67
N VAL A 240 22.22 3.96 -5.38
CA VAL A 240 23.07 2.85 -4.96
C VAL A 240 22.43 1.51 -5.33
N ALA A 241 21.13 1.34 -5.11
CA ALA A 241 20.41 0.11 -5.47
C ALA A 241 20.45 -0.15 -6.99
N THR A 242 20.24 0.88 -7.80
CA THR A 242 20.34 0.77 -9.27
C THR A 242 21.76 0.50 -9.73
N PHE A 243 22.76 1.13 -9.14
CA PHE A 243 24.17 0.88 -9.46
C PHE A 243 24.58 -0.58 -9.14
N LEU A 244 24.15 -1.11 -7.99
CA LEU A 244 24.39 -2.51 -7.62
C LEU A 244 23.70 -3.48 -8.59
N ASN A 245 22.49 -3.13 -9.05
CA ASN A 245 21.76 -3.93 -10.03
C ASN A 245 22.47 -3.97 -11.39
N VAL A 246 22.88 -2.80 -11.91
CA VAL A 246 23.56 -2.68 -13.22
C VAL A 246 24.93 -3.36 -13.20
N THR A 247 25.64 -3.35 -12.07
CA THR A 247 26.95 -4.02 -11.93
C THR A 247 26.86 -5.54 -11.76
N GLY A 248 25.65 -6.13 -11.83
CA GLY A 248 25.44 -7.58 -11.69
C GLY A 248 25.70 -8.13 -10.28
N ARG A 249 25.96 -7.25 -9.29
CA ARG A 249 26.19 -7.66 -7.89
C ARG A 249 24.90 -7.96 -7.12
N THR A 250 23.75 -7.93 -7.79
CA THR A 250 22.45 -8.29 -7.21
C THR A 250 22.06 -9.74 -7.44
N ASP A 251 22.93 -10.57 -8.01
CA ASP A 251 22.62 -11.98 -8.15
C ASP A 251 22.33 -12.62 -6.78
N HIS A 252 21.41 -13.58 -6.77
CA HIS A 252 20.92 -14.16 -5.53
C HIS A 252 22.06 -14.80 -4.75
N TYR A 253 22.35 -14.25 -3.58
CA TYR A 253 23.38 -14.79 -2.71
C TYR A 253 22.85 -16.03 -1.99
N LEU A 254 23.47 -17.18 -2.27
CA LEU A 254 23.22 -18.41 -1.52
C LEU A 254 23.82 -18.26 -0.13
N LEU A 255 23.00 -18.52 0.89
CA LEU A 255 23.46 -18.46 2.26
C LEU A 255 24.42 -19.62 2.51
N PRO A 256 25.66 -19.36 2.97
CA PRO A 256 26.71 -20.37 3.06
C PRO A 256 26.46 -21.45 4.12
N PHE A 257 25.41 -21.31 4.93
CA PHE A 257 24.99 -22.33 5.89
C PHE A 257 23.98 -23.34 5.32
N LEU A 258 23.51 -23.15 4.08
CA LEU A 258 22.57 -24.03 3.38
C LEU A 258 23.26 -24.92 2.31
N VAL A 259 24.57 -24.76 2.13
CA VAL A 259 25.46 -25.54 1.25
C VAL A 259 26.35 -26.40 2.14
#